data_AF-A0A972R8N9-F1
#
_entry.id   AF-A0A972R8N9-F1
#
_cell.length_a   1.000
_cell.length_b   1.000
_cell.length_c   1.000
_cell.angle_alpha   90.00
_cell.angle_beta   90.00
_cell.angle_gamma   90.00
#
_symmetry.space_group_name_H-M   'P 1'
#
loop_
_entity.id
_entity.type
_entity.pdbx_description
1 polymer ?
#
loop_
_entity_poly.entity_id
_entity_poly.type
_entity_poly.pdbx_seq_one_letter_code
_entity_poly.pdbx_strand_id
1 'polypeptide(L)'
;MSKYQISNIGFVLSLAIIIVLDYFFGHWMLLLLAPLITFYLSLIVMGSASIRFNFYLKSLKRGSASPKAVALTFDDGPDKVITPEILEILNNYNLQAAFFCVGSKIEEYPGLLKTVYNAGHIVGNHSYSHSKIFDLRSTANMVIEIKKTNKLINECIGVKPVLFRPPFGVTNPLLAKAIKITNVVSMGWSLRSWDTNGKITKVVNRLKRKVHSGDIILFHDNRPNTPEILARFIPYLIDNGYQIVPLDKFLKINPYESN
;
A
#
# COMPACT_ATOMS: atom_id res chain seq x y z
N MET A 1 13.64 16.36 -1.74
CA MET A 1 12.29 16.93 -1.96
C MET A 1 11.39 15.87 -2.59
N SER A 2 10.10 15.82 -2.25
CA SER A 2 9.15 14.92 -2.92
C SER A 2 8.82 15.42 -4.34
N LYS A 3 8.28 14.54 -5.19
CA LYS A 3 7.84 14.94 -6.54
C LYS A 3 6.78 16.03 -6.46
N TYR A 4 5.88 15.94 -5.48
CA TYR A 4 4.91 16.98 -5.17
C TYR A 4 5.57 18.36 -4.93
N GLN A 5 6.62 18.42 -4.10
CA GLN A 5 7.31 19.69 -3.85
C GLN A 5 7.94 20.28 -5.13
N ILE A 6 8.53 19.42 -5.96
CA ILE A 6 9.12 19.83 -7.25
C ILE A 6 8.01 20.33 -8.20
N SER A 7 6.90 19.59 -8.32
CA SER A 7 5.76 19.97 -9.15
C SER A 7 5.12 21.29 -8.69
N ASN A 8 5.01 21.53 -7.38
CA ASN A 8 4.50 22.79 -6.86
C ASN A 8 5.39 23.97 -7.24
N ILE A 9 6.71 23.83 -7.09
CA ILE A 9 7.67 24.89 -7.47
C ILE A 9 7.56 25.16 -8.97
N GLY A 10 7.56 24.11 -9.80
CA GLY A 10 7.39 24.26 -11.25
C GLY A 10 6.08 24.95 -11.62
N PHE A 11 4.97 24.60 -10.96
CA PHE A 11 3.67 25.23 -11.18
C PHE A 11 3.68 26.72 -10.81
N VAL A 12 4.22 27.08 -9.63
CA VAL A 12 4.32 28.48 -9.19
C VAL A 12 5.22 29.31 -10.11
N LEU A 13 6.36 28.76 -10.53
CA LEU A 13 7.24 29.42 -11.50
C LEU A 13 6.54 29.62 -12.85
N SER A 14 5.79 28.61 -13.31
CA SER A 14 5.03 28.70 -14.57
C SER A 14 3.94 29.78 -14.50
N LEU A 15 3.23 29.88 -13.35
CA LEU A 15 2.27 30.96 -13.11
C LEU A 15 2.93 32.33 -13.16
N ALA A 16 4.07 32.50 -12.48
CA ALA A 16 4.81 33.76 -12.48
C ALA A 16 5.28 34.14 -13.89
N ILE A 17 5.77 33.18 -14.68
CA ILE A 17 6.16 33.40 -16.08
C ILE A 17 4.96 33.84 -16.92
N ILE A 18 3.79 33.20 -16.79
CA ILE A 18 2.59 33.60 -17.54
C ILE A 18 2.18 35.03 -17.19
N ILE A 19 2.22 35.42 -15.91
CA ILE A 19 1.90 36.79 -15.48
C ILE A 19 2.90 37.81 -16.05
N VAL A 20 4.19 37.48 -16.07
CA VAL A 20 5.22 38.34 -16.66
C VAL A 20 5.02 38.45 -18.17
N LEU A 21 4.76 37.35 -18.87
CA LEU A 21 4.48 37.37 -20.30
C LEU A 21 3.20 38.15 -20.62
N ASP A 22 2.18 38.07 -19.76
CA ASP A 22 0.95 38.85 -19.90
C ASP A 22 1.22 40.35 -19.96
N TYR A 23 2.11 40.83 -19.07
CA TYR A 23 2.53 42.23 -19.03
C TYR A 23 3.21 42.69 -20.33
N PHE A 24 4.01 41.82 -20.97
CA PHE A 24 4.76 42.18 -22.18
C PHE A 24 4.03 41.89 -23.50
N PHE A 25 3.17 40.87 -23.55
CA PHE A 25 2.57 40.35 -24.78
C PHE A 25 1.04 40.47 -24.83
N GLY A 26 0.40 40.87 -23.73
CA GLY A 26 -1.04 41.14 -23.63
C GLY A 26 -1.87 40.01 -23.03
N HIS A 27 -3.11 40.35 -22.65
CA HIS A 27 -4.03 39.53 -21.83
C HIS A 27 -4.41 38.15 -22.38
N TRP A 28 -4.10 37.86 -23.65
CA TRP A 28 -4.31 36.53 -24.23
C TRP A 28 -3.37 35.48 -23.62
N MET A 29 -2.27 35.88 -22.96
CA MET A 29 -1.41 35.00 -22.17
C MET A 29 -2.16 34.30 -21.03
N LEU A 30 -3.17 34.96 -20.44
CA LEU A 30 -3.99 34.34 -19.38
C LEU A 30 -4.73 33.09 -19.84
N LEU A 31 -4.94 32.89 -21.15
CA LEU A 31 -5.52 31.65 -21.70
C LEU A 31 -4.66 30.42 -21.41
N LEU A 32 -3.35 30.60 -21.17
CA LEU A 32 -2.43 29.51 -20.79
C LEU A 32 -2.63 29.03 -19.34
N LEU A 33 -3.34 29.79 -18.50
CA LEU A 33 -3.61 29.40 -17.11
C LEU A 33 -4.51 28.17 -17.04
N ALA A 34 -5.56 28.11 -17.86
CA ALA A 34 -6.49 26.98 -17.86
C ALA A 34 -5.79 25.63 -18.11
N PRO A 35 -5.03 25.43 -19.21
CA PRO A 35 -4.34 24.16 -19.44
C PRO A 35 -3.27 23.87 -18.39
N LEU A 36 -2.56 24.89 -17.88
CA LEU A 36 -1.57 24.71 -16.80
C LEU A 36 -2.23 24.21 -15.52
N ILE A 37 -3.35 24.83 -15.11
CA ILE A 37 -4.12 24.44 -13.92
C ILE A 37 -4.69 23.02 -14.11
N THR A 38 -5.31 22.72 -15.26
CA THR A 38 -5.86 21.38 -15.53
C THR A 38 -4.77 20.30 -15.49
N PHE A 39 -3.61 20.57 -16.08
CA PHE A 39 -2.47 19.65 -16.03
C PHE A 39 -2.00 19.42 -14.59
N TYR A 40 -1.82 20.50 -13.82
CA TYR A 40 -1.39 20.41 -12.43
C TYR A 40 -2.40 19.69 -11.54
N LEU A 41 -3.70 19.96 -11.69
CA LEU A 41 -4.77 19.25 -10.97
C LEU A 41 -4.79 17.76 -11.32
N SER A 42 -4.58 17.43 -12.59
CA SER A 42 -4.48 16.04 -13.03
C SER A 42 -3.27 15.33 -12.42
N LEU A 43 -2.12 15.99 -12.32
CA LEU A 43 -0.96 15.47 -11.60
C LEU A 43 -1.25 15.24 -10.12
N ILE A 44 -1.94 16.16 -9.45
CA ILE A 44 -2.35 16.01 -8.04
C ILE A 44 -3.25 14.79 -7.86
N VAL A 45 -4.31 14.68 -8.67
CA VAL A 45 -5.28 13.58 -8.59
C VAL A 45 -4.59 12.23 -8.87
N MET A 46 -3.80 12.15 -9.94
CA MET A 46 -3.04 10.94 -10.28
C MET A 46 -2.02 10.60 -9.20
N GLY A 47 -1.34 11.60 -8.64
CA GLY A 47 -0.39 11.42 -7.55
C GLY A 47 -1.05 10.89 -6.27
N SER A 48 -2.30 11.29 -6.02
CA SER A 48 -3.07 10.83 -4.86
C SER A 48 -3.59 9.41 -5.04
N ALA A 49 -4.15 9.12 -6.22
CA ALA A 49 -4.78 7.84 -6.53
C ALA A 49 -3.79 6.70 -6.82
N SER A 50 -2.50 7.00 -7.03
CA SER A 50 -1.49 6.01 -7.39
C SER A 50 -0.31 6.04 -6.41
N ILE A 51 -0.38 5.19 -5.38
CA ILE A 51 0.74 4.94 -4.46
C ILE A 51 2.04 4.55 -5.20
N ARG A 52 1.90 3.96 -6.40
CA ARG A 52 3.01 3.59 -7.26
C ARG A 52 3.80 4.79 -7.79
N PHE A 53 3.26 5.99 -7.81
CA PHE A 53 4.00 7.16 -8.31
C PHE A 53 4.96 7.76 -7.27
N ASN A 54 4.80 7.42 -5.98
CA ASN A 54 5.56 8.01 -4.88
C ASN A 54 5.56 9.55 -4.97
N PHE A 55 4.37 10.14 -5.21
CA PHE A 55 4.26 11.56 -5.52
C PHE A 55 4.42 12.42 -4.27
N TYR A 56 3.66 12.12 -3.21
CA TYR A 56 3.71 12.83 -1.93
C TYR A 56 4.73 12.26 -0.95
N LEU A 57 4.90 10.94 -0.95
CA LEU A 57 5.82 10.22 -0.07
C LEU A 57 6.39 8.97 -0.76
N LYS A 58 7.49 8.43 -0.21
CA LYS A 58 8.09 7.19 -0.70
C LYS A 58 7.35 6.00 -0.06
N SER A 59 6.64 5.24 -0.89
CA SER A 59 6.12 3.93 -0.49
C SER A 59 6.97 2.82 -1.12
N LEU A 60 7.34 1.81 -0.31
CA LEU A 60 8.03 0.62 -0.79
C LEU A 60 7.00 -0.27 -1.49
N LYS A 61 7.17 -0.46 -2.80
CA LYS A 61 6.16 -1.06 -3.69
C LYS A 61 6.70 -2.22 -4.53
N ARG A 62 8.01 -2.43 -4.51
CA ARG A 62 8.73 -3.42 -5.31
C ARG A 62 10.06 -3.73 -4.60
N GLY A 63 10.48 -4.99 -4.61
CA GLY A 63 11.80 -5.42 -4.19
C GLY A 63 12.81 -5.45 -5.33
N SER A 64 13.91 -6.18 -5.13
CA SER A 64 14.91 -6.44 -6.18
C SER A 64 14.31 -7.32 -7.28
N ALA A 65 14.67 -7.03 -8.53
CA ALA A 65 14.30 -7.88 -9.68
C ALA A 65 15.20 -9.11 -9.85
N SER A 66 16.27 -9.23 -9.06
CA SER A 66 17.16 -10.39 -9.03
C SER A 66 17.47 -10.79 -7.57
N PRO A 67 17.34 -12.08 -7.18
CA PRO A 67 16.86 -13.21 -7.99
C PRO A 67 15.38 -13.06 -8.40
N LYS A 68 14.87 -13.98 -9.23
CA LYS A 68 13.47 -13.97 -9.69
C LYS A 68 12.52 -14.21 -8.52
N ALA A 69 12.02 -13.13 -7.89
CA ALA A 69 11.31 -13.22 -6.62
C ALA A 69 10.13 -12.25 -6.51
N VAL A 70 9.14 -12.60 -5.69
CA VAL A 70 7.96 -11.79 -5.37
C VAL A 70 7.62 -11.90 -3.88
N ALA A 71 6.87 -10.92 -3.35
CA ALA A 71 6.31 -10.98 -2.00
C ALA A 71 4.77 -10.93 -2.05
N LEU A 72 4.12 -11.79 -1.27
CA LEU A 72 2.66 -11.80 -1.11
C LEU A 72 2.27 -10.92 0.09
N THR A 73 1.26 -10.07 -0.10
CA THR A 73 0.75 -9.19 0.95
C THR A 73 -0.77 -9.15 0.96
N PHE A 74 -1.37 -9.00 2.14
CA PHE A 74 -2.81 -9.04 2.37
C PHE A 74 -3.28 -7.82 3.15
N ASP A 75 -4.40 -7.23 2.73
CA ASP A 75 -5.04 -6.09 3.39
C ASP A 75 -6.46 -6.43 3.88
N ASP A 76 -6.97 -5.59 4.78
CA ASP A 76 -8.34 -5.51 5.29
C ASP A 76 -8.74 -6.50 6.41
N GLY A 77 -7.94 -7.52 6.71
CA GLY A 77 -8.20 -8.44 7.81
C GLY A 77 -7.74 -7.93 9.19
N PRO A 78 -7.72 -8.82 10.21
CA PRO A 78 -8.08 -10.23 10.14
C PRO A 78 -9.59 -10.47 9.95
N ASP A 79 -9.95 -11.47 9.14
CA ASP A 79 -11.30 -11.99 8.96
C ASP A 79 -11.41 -13.41 9.51
N LYS A 80 -12.50 -13.70 10.23
CA LYS A 80 -12.66 -14.97 10.95
C LYS A 80 -12.76 -16.22 10.06
N VAL A 81 -13.10 -16.07 8.78
CA VAL A 81 -13.23 -17.20 7.84
C VAL A 81 -12.06 -17.19 6.86
N ILE A 82 -11.82 -16.06 6.20
CA ILE A 82 -10.90 -16.00 5.07
C ILE A 82 -9.44 -15.98 5.51
N THR A 83 -9.08 -15.29 6.60
CA THR A 83 -7.69 -15.29 7.08
C THR A 83 -7.22 -16.72 7.41
N PRO A 84 -7.95 -17.56 8.18
CA PRO A 84 -7.58 -18.96 8.40
C PRO A 84 -7.37 -19.78 7.11
N GLU A 85 -8.25 -19.67 6.12
CA GLU A 85 -8.10 -20.39 4.85
C GLU A 85 -6.82 -19.98 4.10
N ILE A 86 -6.49 -18.68 4.12
CA ILE A 86 -5.24 -18.17 3.52
C ILE A 86 -4.03 -18.71 4.29
N LEU A 87 -4.08 -18.73 5.64
CA LEU A 87 -3.00 -19.27 6.46
C LEU A 87 -2.75 -20.75 6.15
N GLU A 88 -3.81 -21.56 5.99
CA GLU A 88 -3.69 -22.97 5.61
C GLU A 88 -3.03 -23.12 4.24
N ILE A 89 -3.45 -22.34 3.24
CA ILE A 89 -2.84 -22.36 1.91
C ILE A 89 -1.36 -21.99 2.00
N LEU A 90 -1.00 -20.92 2.70
CA LEU A 90 0.40 -20.49 2.83
C LEU A 90 1.24 -21.57 3.55
N ASN A 91 0.70 -22.18 4.59
CA ASN A 91 1.35 -23.26 5.33
C ASN A 91 1.62 -24.49 4.46
N ASN A 92 0.66 -24.88 3.60
CA ASN A 92 0.83 -26.01 2.68
C ASN A 92 2.01 -25.83 1.69
N TYR A 93 2.40 -24.58 1.42
CA TYR A 93 3.57 -24.26 0.59
C TYR A 93 4.79 -23.80 1.42
N ASN A 94 4.73 -23.85 2.76
CA ASN A 94 5.75 -23.32 3.67
C ASN A 94 6.12 -21.84 3.38
N LEU A 95 5.12 -21.03 3.04
CA LEU A 95 5.31 -19.62 2.66
C LEU A 95 4.98 -18.69 3.82
N GLN A 96 5.73 -17.58 3.90
CA GLN A 96 5.39 -16.48 4.79
C GLN A 96 5.02 -15.23 3.96
N ALA A 97 4.00 -14.51 4.42
CA ALA A 97 3.49 -13.30 3.79
C ALA A 97 3.44 -12.13 4.80
N ALA A 98 2.99 -10.96 4.34
CA ALA A 98 2.69 -9.83 5.21
C ALA A 98 1.21 -9.47 5.20
N PHE A 99 0.62 -9.29 6.38
CA PHE A 99 -0.77 -8.93 6.60
C PHE A 99 -0.84 -7.52 7.18
N PHE A 100 -1.46 -6.58 6.44
CA PHE A 100 -1.73 -5.24 6.91
C PHE A 100 -3.13 -5.21 7.51
N CYS A 101 -3.18 -5.27 8.84
CA CYS A 101 -4.41 -5.48 9.57
C CYS A 101 -5.08 -4.16 9.98
N VAL A 102 -6.41 -4.17 9.96
CA VAL A 102 -7.27 -3.06 10.39
C VAL A 102 -7.48 -3.13 11.90
N GLY A 103 -7.23 -2.04 12.61
CA GLY A 103 -7.27 -2.02 14.08
C GLY A 103 -8.61 -2.45 14.69
N SER A 104 -9.74 -2.06 14.11
CA SER A 104 -11.07 -2.49 14.58
C SER A 104 -11.30 -4.00 14.42
N LYS A 105 -10.65 -4.63 13.43
CA LYS A 105 -10.68 -6.09 13.23
C LYS A 105 -9.75 -6.83 14.17
N ILE A 106 -8.63 -6.21 14.54
CA ILE A 106 -7.76 -6.72 15.59
C ILE A 106 -8.49 -6.74 16.94
N GLU A 107 -9.25 -5.69 17.28
CA GLU A 107 -10.06 -5.68 18.50
C GLU A 107 -11.13 -6.78 18.52
N GLU A 108 -11.72 -7.08 17.36
CA GLU A 108 -12.73 -8.15 17.20
C GLU A 108 -12.09 -9.56 17.29
N TYR A 109 -10.89 -9.74 16.74
CA TYR A 109 -10.22 -11.04 16.60
C TYR A 109 -8.74 -11.04 17.06
N PRO A 110 -8.43 -10.70 18.31
CA PRO A 110 -7.04 -10.58 18.78
C PRO A 110 -6.30 -11.92 18.78
N GLY A 111 -7.02 -13.02 19.03
CA GLY A 111 -6.46 -14.38 18.96
C GLY A 111 -6.01 -14.76 17.55
N LEU A 112 -6.77 -14.33 16.52
CA LEU A 112 -6.41 -14.59 15.13
C LEU A 112 -5.18 -13.80 14.70
N LEU A 113 -5.02 -12.56 15.17
CA LEU A 113 -3.79 -11.79 14.95
C LEU A 113 -2.56 -12.52 15.54
N LYS A 114 -2.68 -13.07 16.76
CA LYS A 114 -1.63 -13.91 17.35
C LYS A 114 -1.33 -15.13 16.49
N THR A 115 -2.35 -15.81 15.95
CA THR A 115 -2.15 -16.95 15.04
C THR A 115 -1.37 -16.55 13.79
N VAL A 116 -1.72 -15.43 13.15
CA VAL A 116 -1.00 -14.91 11.98
C VAL A 116 0.48 -14.69 12.32
N TYR A 117 0.77 -14.04 13.45
CA TYR A 117 2.14 -13.76 13.88
C TYR A 117 2.92 -15.03 14.25
N ASN A 118 2.31 -15.95 15.00
CA ASN A 118 2.94 -17.19 15.44
C ASN A 118 3.23 -18.16 14.27
N ALA A 119 2.47 -18.05 13.17
CA ALA A 119 2.77 -18.74 11.90
C ALA A 119 4.00 -18.15 11.17
N GLY A 120 4.63 -17.11 11.72
CA GLY A 120 5.81 -16.45 11.16
C GLY A 120 5.50 -15.44 10.06
N HIS A 121 4.25 -15.01 9.93
CA HIS A 121 3.89 -13.94 9.01
C HIS A 121 4.16 -12.56 9.63
N ILE A 122 4.41 -11.59 8.77
CA ILE A 122 4.57 -10.20 9.18
C ILE A 122 3.21 -9.58 9.41
N VAL A 123 3.07 -8.84 10.51
CA VAL A 123 1.88 -8.04 10.83
C VAL A 123 2.24 -6.56 10.70
N GLY A 124 1.54 -5.89 9.79
CA GLY A 124 1.60 -4.45 9.54
C GLY A 124 0.28 -3.75 9.88
N ASN A 125 0.30 -2.42 9.82
CA ASN A 125 -0.83 -1.55 10.17
C ASN A 125 -1.59 -1.09 8.91
N HIS A 126 -2.93 -1.16 8.95
CA HIS A 126 -3.81 -0.68 7.88
C HIS A 126 -4.87 0.34 8.34
N SER A 127 -4.47 1.25 9.22
CA SER A 127 -5.35 2.17 9.97
C SER A 127 -6.28 1.44 10.95
N TYR A 128 -6.97 2.19 11.80
CA TYR A 128 -7.84 1.61 12.80
C TYR A 128 -9.22 1.30 12.24
N SER A 129 -9.85 2.27 11.56
CA SER A 129 -11.22 2.16 11.08
C SER A 129 -11.36 1.76 9.62
N HIS A 130 -10.29 1.92 8.83
CA HIS A 130 -10.33 1.79 7.36
C HIS A 130 -11.49 2.61 6.73
N SER A 131 -11.70 3.81 7.26
CA SER A 131 -12.80 4.69 6.86
C SER A 131 -12.69 5.10 5.39
N LYS A 132 -13.82 5.12 4.66
CA LYS A 132 -13.89 5.58 3.25
C LYS A 132 -13.45 7.03 3.04
N ILE A 133 -13.42 7.82 4.12
CA ILE A 133 -12.96 9.21 4.11
C ILE A 133 -11.59 9.38 4.79
N PHE A 134 -10.86 8.28 5.03
CA PHE A 134 -9.56 8.32 5.73
C PHE A 134 -8.60 9.34 5.12
N ASP A 135 -8.55 9.39 3.79
CA ASP A 135 -7.73 10.29 3.00
C ASP A 135 -8.15 11.77 3.08
N LEU A 136 -9.39 12.05 3.48
CA LEU A 136 -9.90 13.41 3.72
C LEU A 136 -9.66 13.89 5.16
N ARG A 137 -9.14 13.03 6.04
CA ARG A 137 -8.91 13.39 7.45
C ARG A 137 -7.70 14.29 7.63
N SER A 138 -7.69 15.01 8.75
CA SER A 138 -6.53 15.78 9.18
C SER A 138 -5.33 14.87 9.51
N THR A 139 -4.12 15.42 9.44
CA THR A 139 -2.90 14.72 9.89
C THR A 139 -3.04 14.19 11.32
N ALA A 140 -3.64 14.96 12.24
CA ALA A 140 -3.84 14.52 13.62
C ALA A 140 -4.72 13.27 13.71
N ASN A 141 -5.83 13.24 12.96
CA ASN A 141 -6.73 12.08 12.94
C ASN A 141 -6.07 10.84 12.31
N MET A 142 -5.27 11.03 11.26
CA MET A 142 -4.48 9.94 10.67
C MET A 142 -3.44 9.40 11.66
N VAL A 143 -2.77 10.28 12.42
CA VAL A 143 -1.82 9.88 13.48
C VAL A 143 -2.52 9.05 14.56
N ILE A 144 -3.74 9.45 14.98
CA ILE A 144 -4.52 8.71 15.97
C ILE A 144 -4.85 7.30 15.45
N GLU A 145 -5.34 7.18 14.22
CA GLU A 145 -5.65 5.89 13.58
C GLU A 145 -4.43 4.95 13.53
N ILE A 146 -3.27 5.48 13.13
CA ILE A 146 -2.01 4.71 13.07
C ILE A 146 -1.58 4.30 14.47
N LYS A 147 -1.50 5.24 15.43
CA LYS A 147 -1.04 4.95 16.79
C LYS A 147 -1.95 3.98 17.53
N LYS A 148 -3.27 4.11 17.38
CA LYS A 148 -4.24 3.19 17.99
C LYS A 148 -4.02 1.76 17.49
N THR A 149 -3.86 1.59 16.19
CA THR A 149 -3.62 0.27 15.60
C THR A 149 -2.25 -0.30 15.98
N ASN A 150 -1.19 0.52 16.02
CA ASN A 150 0.13 0.09 16.49
C ASN A 150 0.07 -0.40 17.95
N LYS A 151 -0.68 0.31 18.81
CA LYS A 151 -0.89 -0.08 20.21
C LYS A 151 -1.56 -1.45 20.30
N LEU A 152 -2.65 -1.65 19.56
CA LEU A 152 -3.38 -2.93 19.54
C LEU A 152 -2.50 -4.08 19.04
N ILE A 153 -1.72 -3.87 17.97
CA ILE A 153 -0.78 -4.88 17.48
C ILE A 153 0.23 -5.23 18.58
N ASN A 154 0.85 -4.21 19.21
CA ASN A 154 1.82 -4.44 20.27
C ASN A 154 1.23 -5.18 21.49
N GLU A 155 0.02 -4.82 21.92
CA GLU A 155 -0.68 -5.50 23.01
C GLU A 155 -1.00 -6.97 22.68
N CYS A 156 -1.28 -7.26 21.40
CA CYS A 156 -1.59 -8.62 20.96
C CYS A 156 -0.34 -9.48 20.78
N ILE A 157 0.72 -8.98 20.14
CA ILE A 157 1.86 -9.82 19.70
C ILE A 157 3.19 -9.45 20.35
N GLY A 158 3.21 -8.46 21.26
CA GLY A 158 4.40 -8.07 22.03
C GLY A 158 5.47 -7.32 21.24
N VAL A 159 5.21 -6.99 19.97
CA VAL A 159 6.11 -6.23 19.11
C VAL A 159 5.36 -5.09 18.42
N LYS A 160 6.03 -3.95 18.29
CA LYS A 160 5.45 -2.75 17.67
C LYS A 160 5.74 -2.74 16.16
N PRO A 161 4.72 -2.68 15.29
CA PRO A 161 4.92 -2.67 13.85
C PRO A 161 5.46 -1.32 13.37
N VAL A 162 6.36 -1.36 12.39
CA VAL A 162 6.83 -0.14 11.68
C VAL A 162 6.29 -0.06 10.26
N LEU A 163 5.63 -1.09 9.75
CA LEU A 163 5.06 -1.09 8.40
C LEU A 163 3.61 -0.61 8.41
N PHE A 164 3.31 0.35 7.54
CA PHE A 164 1.96 0.91 7.38
C PHE A 164 1.57 0.95 5.91
N ARG A 165 0.39 0.42 5.57
CA ARG A 165 -0.20 0.57 4.24
C ARG A 165 -1.38 1.54 4.33
N PRO A 166 -1.41 2.62 3.52
CA PRO A 166 -2.54 3.54 3.49
C PRO A 166 -3.83 2.85 3.00
N PRO A 167 -4.98 3.03 3.66
CA PRO A 167 -6.29 2.63 3.14
C PRO A 167 -6.47 3.05 1.68
N PHE A 168 -6.94 2.11 0.87
CA PHE A 168 -7.15 2.27 -0.58
C PHE A 168 -5.89 2.66 -1.41
N GLY A 169 -4.71 2.72 -0.79
CA GLY A 169 -3.48 3.22 -1.42
C GLY A 169 -3.50 4.71 -1.75
N VAL A 170 -4.43 5.49 -1.17
CA VAL A 170 -4.47 6.93 -1.42
C VAL A 170 -3.40 7.62 -0.58
N THR A 171 -2.63 8.50 -1.21
CA THR A 171 -1.60 9.30 -0.52
C THR A 171 -1.83 10.78 -0.73
N ASN A 172 -1.44 11.61 0.24
CA ASN A 172 -1.56 13.06 0.15
C ASN A 172 -0.55 13.73 1.11
N PRO A 173 -0.40 15.07 1.08
CA PRO A 173 0.54 15.77 1.96
C PRO A 173 0.24 15.59 3.45
N LEU A 174 -1.03 15.46 3.85
CA LEU A 174 -1.43 15.28 5.25
C LEU A 174 -1.00 13.90 5.77
N LEU A 175 -1.16 12.86 4.96
CA LEU A 175 -0.68 11.52 5.27
C LEU A 175 0.84 11.46 5.30
N ALA A 176 1.52 12.14 4.37
CA ALA A 176 2.98 12.22 4.37
C ALA A 176 3.53 12.84 5.68
N LYS A 177 2.82 13.82 6.26
CA LYS A 177 3.14 14.35 7.59
C LYS A 177 2.83 13.34 8.69
N ALA A 178 1.69 12.66 8.65
CA ALA A 178 1.30 11.67 9.65
C ALA A 178 2.33 10.54 9.75
N ILE A 179 2.77 10.01 8.60
CA ILE A 179 3.77 8.95 8.50
C ILE A 179 5.11 9.35 9.14
N LYS A 180 5.54 10.61 8.93
CA LYS A 180 6.74 11.15 9.60
C LYS A 180 6.57 11.23 11.11
N ILE A 181 5.42 11.72 11.58
CA ILE A 181 5.11 11.86 13.01
C ILE A 181 5.07 10.50 13.72
N THR A 182 4.54 9.47 13.05
CA THR A 182 4.42 8.11 13.63
C THR A 182 5.64 7.23 13.38
N ASN A 183 6.63 7.72 12.63
CA ASN A 183 7.86 7.00 12.28
C ASN A 183 7.59 5.60 11.66
N VAL A 184 6.56 5.50 10.83
CA VAL A 184 6.22 4.26 10.10
C VAL A 184 6.74 4.33 8.67
N VAL A 185 6.96 3.17 8.07
CA VAL A 185 7.33 3.01 6.66
C VAL A 185 6.08 2.77 5.85
N SER A 186 5.86 3.60 4.82
CA SER A 186 4.74 3.40 3.89
C SER A 186 5.00 2.22 2.96
N MET A 187 4.04 1.29 2.93
CA MET A 187 4.03 0.13 2.06
C MET A 187 3.00 0.32 0.96
N GLY A 188 3.40 0.05 -0.28
CA GLY A 188 2.54 -0.01 -1.45
C GLY A 188 2.61 -1.39 -2.10
N TRP A 189 2.28 -1.44 -3.39
CA TRP A 189 2.35 -2.65 -4.21
C TRP A 189 2.69 -2.27 -5.66
N SER A 190 3.27 -3.22 -6.41
CA SER A 190 3.50 -3.08 -7.85
C SER A 190 2.42 -3.81 -8.64
N LEU A 191 1.89 -4.91 -8.10
CA LEU A 191 0.83 -5.71 -8.71
C LEU A 191 -0.37 -5.83 -7.76
N ARG A 192 -1.51 -5.26 -8.14
CA ARG A 192 -2.80 -5.50 -7.48
C ARG A 192 -3.46 -6.76 -8.05
N SER A 193 -3.96 -7.64 -7.19
CA SER A 193 -4.70 -8.85 -7.58
C SER A 193 -5.99 -8.53 -8.31
N TRP A 194 -6.80 -7.63 -7.74
CA TRP A 194 -8.21 -7.43 -8.07
C TRP A 194 -9.11 -8.62 -7.67
N ASP A 195 -8.73 -9.35 -6.62
CA ASP A 195 -9.56 -10.34 -5.92
C ASP A 195 -10.91 -9.80 -5.42
N THR A 196 -11.03 -8.48 -5.26
CA THR A 196 -12.30 -7.80 -4.94
C THR A 196 -13.32 -7.85 -6.08
N ASN A 197 -12.90 -8.10 -7.33
CA ASN A 197 -13.73 -7.88 -8.52
C ASN A 197 -13.68 -9.05 -9.52
N GLY A 198 -14.85 -9.42 -10.05
CA GLY A 198 -14.98 -10.22 -11.27
C GLY A 198 -14.79 -11.73 -11.11
N LYS A 199 -14.70 -12.44 -12.24
CA LYS A 199 -14.54 -13.91 -12.30
C LYS A 199 -13.10 -14.30 -11.94
N ILE A 200 -12.93 -15.26 -11.03
CA ILE A 200 -11.63 -15.77 -10.55
C ILE A 200 -10.66 -16.10 -11.70
N THR A 201 -11.16 -16.76 -12.75
CA THR A 201 -10.34 -17.11 -13.93
C THR A 201 -9.75 -15.89 -14.64
N LYS A 202 -10.50 -14.79 -14.76
CA LYS A 202 -10.00 -13.54 -15.35
C LYS A 202 -8.92 -12.91 -14.46
N VAL A 203 -9.11 -12.93 -13.15
CA VAL A 203 -8.16 -12.41 -12.17
C VAL A 203 -6.84 -13.18 -12.22
N VAL A 204 -6.90 -14.51 -12.16
CA VAL A 204 -5.74 -15.39 -12.23
C VAL A 204 -4.99 -15.22 -13.56
N ASN A 205 -5.68 -15.21 -14.70
CA ASN A 205 -5.03 -15.02 -16.01
C ASN A 205 -4.35 -13.65 -16.12
N ARG A 206 -4.95 -12.61 -15.54
CA ARG A 206 -4.33 -11.29 -15.47
C ARG A 206 -3.07 -11.32 -14.60
N LEU A 207 -3.13 -11.94 -13.42
CA LEU A 207 -1.99 -12.08 -12.51
C LEU A 207 -0.82 -12.79 -13.20
N LYS A 208 -1.08 -13.95 -13.83
CA LYS A 208 -0.08 -14.72 -14.60
C LYS A 208 0.61 -13.87 -15.67
N ARG A 209 -0.16 -13.07 -16.43
CA ARG A 209 0.39 -12.20 -17.48
C ARG A 209 1.13 -10.97 -16.96
N LYS A 210 0.82 -10.49 -15.76
CA LYS A 210 1.30 -9.20 -15.25
C LYS A 210 2.36 -9.32 -14.16
N VAL A 211 2.59 -10.51 -13.62
CA VAL A 211 3.62 -10.72 -12.61
C VAL A 211 5.02 -10.64 -13.22
N HIS A 212 5.88 -9.89 -12.54
CA HIS A 212 7.28 -9.74 -12.86
C HIS A 212 8.13 -9.88 -11.60
N SER A 213 9.42 -10.17 -11.79
CA SER A 213 10.35 -10.20 -10.67
C SER A 213 10.42 -8.85 -9.96
N GLY A 214 10.54 -8.88 -8.64
CA GLY A 214 10.48 -7.71 -7.77
C GLY A 214 9.07 -7.39 -7.28
N ASP A 215 8.01 -8.04 -7.79
CA ASP A 215 6.66 -7.63 -7.43
C ASP A 215 6.32 -7.80 -5.94
N ILE A 216 5.75 -6.75 -5.36
CA ILE A 216 4.94 -6.86 -4.14
C ILE A 216 3.49 -6.97 -4.61
N ILE A 217 2.87 -8.11 -4.32
CA ILE A 217 1.54 -8.45 -4.79
C ILE A 217 0.53 -8.19 -3.68
N LEU A 218 -0.46 -7.35 -3.97
CA LEU A 218 -1.55 -7.02 -3.05
C LEU A 218 -2.74 -7.96 -3.29
N PHE A 219 -3.16 -8.64 -2.23
CA PHE A 219 -4.42 -9.35 -2.05
C PHE A 219 -5.18 -8.79 -0.84
N HIS A 220 -6.39 -9.29 -0.58
CA HIS A 220 -7.16 -8.96 0.61
C HIS A 220 -7.60 -10.25 1.32
N ASP A 221 -7.39 -10.32 2.63
CA ASP A 221 -7.72 -11.49 3.46
C ASP A 221 -9.12 -11.43 4.06
N ASN A 222 -10.03 -10.66 3.45
CA ASN A 222 -11.45 -10.62 3.76
C ASN A 222 -12.35 -10.90 2.54
N ARG A 223 -11.77 -11.44 1.44
CA ARG A 223 -12.49 -11.70 0.19
C ARG A 223 -12.62 -13.20 -0.06
N PRO A 224 -13.84 -13.71 -0.31
CA PRO A 224 -14.07 -15.14 -0.52
C PRO A 224 -13.37 -15.71 -1.76
N ASN A 225 -13.02 -14.84 -2.73
CA ASN A 225 -12.32 -15.27 -3.93
C ASN A 225 -10.81 -15.47 -3.71
N THR A 226 -10.22 -14.85 -2.67
CA THR A 226 -8.76 -14.84 -2.48
C THR A 226 -8.18 -16.24 -2.32
N PRO A 227 -8.74 -17.15 -1.49
CA PRO A 227 -8.22 -18.51 -1.33
C PRO A 227 -8.11 -19.27 -2.66
N GLU A 228 -9.16 -19.27 -3.48
CA GLU A 228 -9.13 -19.96 -4.78
C GLU A 228 -8.14 -19.31 -5.77
N ILE A 229 -8.02 -17.97 -5.75
CA ILE A 229 -7.02 -17.27 -6.56
C ILE A 229 -5.60 -17.71 -6.16
N LEU A 230 -5.30 -17.77 -4.85
CA LEU A 230 -4.00 -18.20 -4.33
C LEU A 230 -3.71 -19.66 -4.71
N ALA A 231 -4.67 -20.56 -4.51
CA ALA A 231 -4.54 -21.98 -4.85
C ALA A 231 -4.17 -22.22 -6.33
N ARG A 232 -4.58 -21.32 -7.23
CA ARG A 232 -4.24 -21.38 -8.66
C ARG A 232 -2.97 -20.61 -9.04
N PHE A 233 -2.62 -19.57 -8.27
CA PHE A 233 -1.57 -18.64 -8.64
C PHE A 233 -0.22 -18.96 -7.98
N ILE A 234 -0.21 -19.48 -6.75
CA ILE A 234 1.02 -19.93 -6.07
C ILE A 234 1.74 -21.04 -6.86
N PRO A 235 1.06 -22.13 -7.29
CA PRO A 235 1.70 -23.14 -8.14
C PRO A 235 2.31 -22.52 -9.40
N TYR A 236 1.58 -21.63 -10.07
CA TYR A 236 2.09 -20.96 -11.26
C TYR A 236 3.37 -20.17 -10.98
N LEU A 237 3.46 -19.46 -9.85
CA LEU A 237 4.67 -18.73 -9.48
C LEU A 237 5.86 -19.70 -9.33
N ILE A 238 5.66 -20.78 -8.58
CA ILE A 238 6.66 -21.81 -8.31
C ILE A 238 7.11 -22.48 -9.63
N ASP A 239 6.16 -22.95 -10.44
CA ASP A 239 6.41 -23.62 -11.73
C ASP A 239 7.15 -22.73 -12.73
N ASN A 240 6.99 -21.40 -12.60
CA ASN A 240 7.67 -20.41 -13.44
C ASN A 240 8.94 -19.85 -12.79
N GLY A 241 9.45 -20.49 -11.74
CA GLY A 241 10.73 -20.17 -11.10
C GLY A 241 10.74 -18.88 -10.28
N TYR A 242 9.57 -18.40 -9.83
CA TYR A 242 9.51 -17.32 -8.86
C TYR A 242 9.74 -17.84 -7.45
N GLN A 243 10.68 -17.23 -6.74
CA GLN A 243 10.79 -17.39 -5.30
C GLN A 243 9.76 -16.49 -4.61
N ILE A 244 8.94 -17.07 -3.73
CA ILE A 244 8.02 -16.29 -2.90
C ILE A 244 8.73 -16.00 -1.59
N VAL A 245 9.10 -14.74 -1.38
CA VAL A 245 10.00 -14.32 -0.30
C VAL A 245 9.22 -13.50 0.73
N PRO A 246 9.45 -13.72 2.05
CA PRO A 246 8.89 -12.88 3.10
C PRO A 246 9.24 -11.40 2.90
N LEU A 247 8.30 -10.50 3.17
CA LEU A 247 8.39 -9.09 2.76
C LEU A 247 9.61 -8.34 3.34
N ASP A 248 9.97 -8.65 4.58
CA ASP A 248 11.12 -8.10 5.30
C ASP A 248 12.44 -8.49 4.64
N LYS A 249 12.62 -9.78 4.33
CA LYS A 249 13.78 -10.32 3.61
C LYS A 249 13.83 -9.79 2.19
N PHE A 250 12.68 -9.69 1.54
CA PHE A 250 12.54 -9.21 0.17
C PHE A 250 12.97 -7.75 0.01
N LEU A 251 12.70 -6.91 1.02
CA LEU A 251 13.04 -5.48 1.03
C LEU A 251 14.28 -5.15 1.85
N LYS A 252 14.82 -6.11 2.61
CA LYS A 252 15.92 -5.94 3.57
C LYS A 252 15.60 -4.86 4.61
N ILE A 253 14.43 -4.98 5.24
CA ILE A 253 13.93 -4.05 6.26
C ILE A 253 13.54 -4.80 7.54
N ASN A 254 13.59 -4.12 8.69
CA ASN A 254 12.97 -4.63 9.92
C ASN A 254 11.48 -4.28 9.93
N PRO A 255 10.55 -5.25 10.04
CA PRO A 255 9.12 -4.97 10.07
C PRO A 255 8.62 -4.45 11.43
N TYR A 256 9.44 -4.55 12.48
CA TYR A 256 9.12 -4.11 13.84
C TYR A 256 10.14 -3.08 14.37
N GLU A 257 9.75 -2.32 15.40
CA GLU A 257 10.65 -1.39 16.09
C GLU A 257 11.77 -2.22 16.75
N SER A 258 13.02 -1.78 16.59
CA SER A 258 14.15 -2.43 17.27
C SER A 258 14.15 -2.02 18.73
N ASN A 259 14.24 -3.00 19.64
CA ASN A 259 14.38 -2.77 21.07
C ASN A 259 15.72 -2.09 21.40
#